data_AF-A0A2J4ZSD8-F1
#
_entry.id   AF-A0A2J4ZSD8-F1
#
_cell.length_a   1.000
_cell.length_b   1.000
_cell.length_c   1.000
_cell.angle_alpha   90.00
_cell.angle_beta   90.00
_cell.angle_gamma   90.00
#
_symmetry.space_group_name_H-M   'P 1'
#
loop_
_entity.id
_entity.type
_entity.pdbx_description
1 polymer ?
#
loop_
_entity_poly.entity_id
_entity_poly.type
_entity_poly.pdbx_seq_one_letter_code
_entity_poly.pdbx_strand_id
1 'polypeptide(L)'
;MAEITRQQVESHDPTKVSSKGLAQKWVDICNVTRERFHKDTSDIPISNKAYHLRVLNRMAVNAESMKNFGMTADILEQAAKEVSGIYTSRLNVETAGKSSSNAQARAAGINPQETADAFKKMMS
;
A
#
# COMPACT_ATOMS: atom_id res chain seq x y z
N MET A 1 -32.58 15.92 17.02
CA MET A 1 -31.74 15.70 15.81
C MET A 1 -31.88 14.25 15.43
N ALA A 2 -32.15 13.93 14.16
CA ALA A 2 -32.23 12.54 13.71
C ALA A 2 -30.82 11.91 13.75
N GLU A 3 -30.70 10.76 14.41
CA GLU A 3 -29.45 10.00 14.44
C GLU A 3 -29.25 9.30 13.09
N ILE A 4 -28.16 9.62 12.40
CA ILE A 4 -27.83 9.02 11.09
C ILE A 4 -26.98 7.78 11.34
N THR A 5 -27.46 6.63 10.91
CA THR A 5 -26.72 5.37 11.05
C THR A 5 -25.70 5.23 9.92
N ARG A 6 -24.63 4.44 10.16
CA ARG A 6 -23.61 4.16 9.13
C ARG A 6 -24.25 3.49 7.90
N GLN A 7 -25.23 2.61 8.10
CA GLN A 7 -25.92 1.94 7.01
C GLN A 7 -26.68 2.93 6.11
N GLN A 8 -27.26 4.00 6.68
CA GLN A 8 -27.91 5.05 5.89
C GLN A 8 -26.90 5.79 5.01
N VAL A 9 -25.71 6.09 5.54
CA VAL A 9 -24.63 6.71 4.76
C VAL A 9 -24.14 5.78 3.64
N GLU A 10 -23.95 4.49 3.93
CA GLU A 10 -23.48 3.50 2.94
C GLU A 10 -24.48 3.27 1.80
N SER A 11 -25.78 3.53 2.01
CA SER A 11 -26.80 3.39 0.96
C SER A 11 -26.56 4.31 -0.26
N HIS A 12 -25.76 5.37 -0.10
CA HIS A 12 -25.38 6.29 -1.15
C HIS A 12 -24.05 5.92 -1.85
N ASP A 13 -23.35 4.90 -1.37
CA ASP A 13 -22.12 4.41 -2.00
C ASP A 13 -22.44 3.25 -2.98
N PRO A 14 -22.29 3.46 -4.30
CA PRO A 14 -22.61 2.44 -5.30
C PRO A 14 -21.71 1.20 -5.24
N THR A 15 -20.66 1.19 -4.41
CA THR A 15 -19.78 0.03 -4.21
C THR A 15 -20.20 -0.89 -3.06
N LYS A 16 -21.19 -0.49 -2.26
CA LYS A 16 -21.64 -1.22 -1.06
C LYS A 16 -22.90 -2.04 -1.32
N VAL A 17 -23.09 -3.11 -0.54
CA VAL A 17 -24.28 -3.98 -0.63
C VAL A 17 -25.56 -3.25 -0.23
N SER A 18 -25.46 -2.22 0.62
CA SER A 18 -26.56 -1.38 1.09
C SER A 18 -27.12 -0.43 0.03
N SER A 19 -26.47 -0.26 -1.13
CA SER A 19 -26.92 0.64 -2.21
C SER A 19 -27.77 -0.05 -3.29
N LYS A 20 -28.32 -1.24 -3.02
CA LYS A 20 -29.23 -1.96 -3.94
C LYS A 20 -30.43 -1.13 -4.43
N GLY A 21 -30.88 -0.14 -3.65
CA GLY A 21 -31.96 0.78 -4.01
C GLY A 21 -31.51 2.09 -4.68
N LEU A 22 -30.20 2.26 -4.92
CA LEU A 22 -29.66 3.48 -5.50
C LEU A 22 -30.06 3.59 -6.98
N ALA A 23 -30.52 4.76 -7.40
CA ALA A 23 -30.91 4.98 -8.79
C ALA A 23 -29.72 4.85 -9.75
N GLN A 24 -29.94 4.22 -10.90
CA GLN A 24 -28.90 3.93 -11.90
C GLN A 24 -28.08 5.16 -12.31
N LYS A 25 -28.72 6.33 -12.45
CA LYS A 25 -28.05 7.60 -12.76
C LYS A 25 -26.87 7.90 -11.84
N TRP A 26 -26.99 7.63 -10.53
CA TRP A 26 -25.93 7.92 -9.57
C TRP A 26 -24.79 6.91 -9.65
N VAL A 27 -25.11 5.65 -9.94
CA VAL A 27 -24.12 4.62 -10.24
C VAL A 27 -23.32 5.01 -11.48
N ASP A 28 -23.99 5.42 -12.54
CA ASP A 28 -23.37 5.82 -13.81
C ASP A 28 -22.45 7.03 -13.63
N ILE A 29 -22.92 8.08 -12.93
CA ILE A 29 -22.09 9.26 -12.63
C ILE A 29 -20.85 8.86 -11.83
N CYS A 30 -21.00 7.98 -10.84
CA CYS A 30 -19.86 7.53 -10.04
C CYS A 30 -18.83 6.77 -10.89
N ASN A 31 -19.29 5.85 -11.73
CA ASN A 31 -18.42 5.06 -12.60
C ASN A 31 -17.73 5.92 -13.67
N VAL A 32 -18.47 6.78 -14.37
CA VAL A 32 -17.92 7.71 -15.36
C VAL A 32 -16.90 8.65 -14.72
N THR A 33 -17.20 9.20 -13.54
CA THR A 33 -16.28 10.10 -12.83
C THR A 33 -15.03 9.35 -12.36
N ARG A 34 -15.16 8.10 -11.89
CA ARG A 34 -14.03 7.24 -11.50
C ARG A 34 -13.14 6.93 -12.70
N GLU A 35 -13.71 6.52 -13.82
CA GLU A 35 -12.96 6.26 -15.06
C GLU A 35 -12.22 7.50 -15.55
N ARG A 36 -12.91 8.64 -15.57
CA ARG A 36 -12.30 9.93 -15.94
C ARG A 36 -11.16 10.29 -14.99
N PHE A 37 -11.32 10.14 -13.68
CA PHE A 37 -10.26 10.42 -12.72
C PHE A 37 -9.02 9.52 -12.93
N HIS A 38 -9.23 8.23 -13.19
CA HIS A 38 -8.12 7.32 -13.52
C HIS A 38 -7.42 7.70 -14.84
N LYS A 39 -8.19 8.18 -15.82
CA LYS A 39 -7.65 8.67 -17.09
C LYS A 39 -6.89 9.98 -16.92
N ASP A 40 -7.45 10.97 -16.22
CA ASP A 40 -6.84 12.27 -15.95
C ASP A 40 -5.57 12.10 -15.06
N THR A 41 -5.56 11.14 -14.13
CA THR A 41 -4.33 10.76 -13.39
C THR A 41 -3.27 10.16 -14.32
N SER A 42 -3.68 9.52 -15.42
CA SER A 42 -2.73 9.06 -16.44
C SER A 42 -2.08 10.21 -17.21
N ASP A 43 -2.65 11.42 -17.19
CA ASP A 43 -2.03 12.62 -17.77
C ASP A 43 -0.86 13.14 -16.94
N ILE A 44 -0.76 12.77 -15.65
CA ILE A 44 0.43 12.99 -14.81
C ILE A 44 1.20 11.67 -14.74
N PRO A 45 2.20 11.43 -15.62
CA PRO A 45 2.79 10.09 -15.75
C PRO A 45 3.41 9.59 -14.44
N ILE A 46 4.02 10.49 -13.67
CA ILE A 46 4.67 10.19 -12.37
C ILE A 46 3.66 9.77 -11.27
N SER A 47 2.37 10.02 -11.46
CA SER A 47 1.35 9.59 -10.49
C SER A 47 0.86 8.15 -10.73
N ASN A 48 1.17 7.57 -11.90
CA ASN A 48 0.66 6.27 -12.30
C ASN A 48 1.72 5.17 -12.15
N LYS A 49 1.42 4.18 -11.29
CA LYS A 49 2.24 2.97 -11.09
C LYS A 49 2.61 2.26 -12.39
N ALA A 50 1.69 2.17 -13.35
CA ALA A 50 1.96 1.52 -14.63
C ALA A 50 3.03 2.27 -15.45
N TYR A 51 3.09 3.61 -15.33
CA TYR A 51 4.14 4.40 -15.98
C TYR A 51 5.49 4.24 -15.28
N HIS A 52 5.53 4.31 -13.95
CA HIS A 52 6.77 4.07 -13.18
C HIS A 52 7.40 2.72 -13.50
N LEU A 53 6.61 1.65 -13.46
CA LEU A 53 7.11 0.30 -13.77
C LEU A 53 7.67 0.19 -15.19
N ARG A 54 7.09 0.91 -16.17
CA ARG A 54 7.64 0.96 -17.53
C ARG A 54 8.98 1.71 -17.57
N VAL A 55 9.12 2.79 -16.82
CA VAL A 55 10.39 3.54 -16.72
C VAL A 55 11.45 2.70 -16.03
N LEU A 56 11.14 2.12 -14.88
CA LEU A 56 12.04 1.24 -14.13
C LEU A 56 12.48 0.04 -14.97
N ASN A 57 11.58 -0.57 -15.75
CA ASN A 57 11.94 -1.64 -16.68
C ASN A 57 12.96 -1.20 -17.72
N ARG A 58 12.77 -0.04 -18.37
CA ARG A 58 13.76 0.48 -19.33
C ARG A 58 15.11 0.77 -18.67
N MET A 59 15.08 1.32 -17.46
CA MET A 59 16.31 1.62 -16.70
C MET A 59 17.04 0.33 -16.31
N ALA A 60 16.33 -0.71 -15.88
CA ALA A 60 16.90 -2.00 -15.54
C ALA A 60 17.55 -2.66 -16.76
N VAL A 61 16.84 -2.72 -17.90
CA VAL A 61 17.37 -3.28 -19.15
C VAL A 61 18.65 -2.55 -19.59
N ASN A 62 18.67 -1.22 -19.50
CA ASN A 62 19.86 -0.45 -19.84
C ASN A 62 21.02 -0.70 -18.86
N ALA A 63 20.75 -0.68 -17.55
CA ALA A 63 21.77 -0.93 -16.53
C ALA A 63 22.36 -2.34 -16.64
N GLU A 64 21.52 -3.33 -16.93
CA GLU A 64 21.91 -4.72 -17.16
C GLU A 64 22.78 -4.85 -18.42
N SER A 65 22.41 -4.18 -19.51
CA SER A 65 23.20 -4.18 -20.75
C SER A 65 24.62 -3.60 -20.55
N MET A 66 24.76 -2.64 -19.63
CA MET A 66 26.04 -2.06 -19.22
C MET A 66 26.79 -2.92 -18.19
N LYS A 67 26.27 -4.10 -17.84
CA LYS A 67 26.78 -5.01 -16.81
C LYS A 67 26.85 -4.36 -15.41
N ASN A 68 26.03 -3.34 -15.16
CA ASN A 68 25.89 -2.71 -13.85
C ASN A 68 24.81 -3.43 -13.03
N PHE A 69 25.15 -4.61 -12.53
CA PHE A 69 24.21 -5.47 -11.81
C PHE A 69 23.80 -4.90 -10.44
N GLY A 70 24.65 -4.11 -9.79
CA GLY A 70 24.30 -3.44 -8.53
C GLY A 70 23.13 -2.47 -8.74
N MET A 71 23.25 -1.58 -9.72
CA MET A 71 22.17 -0.65 -10.04
C MET A 71 20.93 -1.35 -10.61
N THR A 72 21.11 -2.46 -11.34
CA THR A 72 19.98 -3.28 -11.81
C THR A 72 19.20 -3.86 -10.64
N ALA A 73 19.89 -4.40 -9.63
CA ALA A 73 19.24 -4.92 -8.41
C ALA A 73 18.47 -3.85 -7.66
N ASP A 74 19.04 -2.63 -7.52
CA ASP A 74 18.37 -1.50 -6.87
C ASP A 74 17.08 -1.08 -7.60
N ILE A 75 17.11 -1.02 -8.94
CA ILE A 75 15.95 -0.68 -9.77
C ILE A 75 14.86 -1.76 -9.64
N LEU A 76 15.26 -3.04 -9.63
CA LEU A 76 14.34 -4.16 -9.43
C LEU A 76 13.71 -4.14 -8.03
N GLU A 77 14.48 -3.78 -6.99
CA GLU A 77 13.95 -3.59 -5.64
C GLU A 77 12.92 -2.46 -5.60
N GLN A 78 13.19 -1.33 -6.26
CA GLN A 78 12.22 -0.23 -6.37
C GLN A 78 10.94 -0.67 -7.07
N ALA A 79 11.05 -1.41 -8.18
CA ALA A 79 9.88 -1.97 -8.87
C ALA A 79 9.10 -2.92 -7.96
N ALA A 80 9.77 -3.77 -7.19
CA ALA A 80 9.14 -4.67 -6.23
C ALA A 80 8.42 -3.91 -5.11
N LYS A 81 9.00 -2.80 -4.61
CA LYS A 81 8.36 -1.93 -3.59
C LYS A 81 7.10 -1.25 -4.12
N GLU A 82 7.09 -0.82 -5.37
CA GLU A 82 5.89 -0.28 -6.02
C GLU A 82 4.82 -1.36 -6.25
N VAL A 83 5.22 -2.58 -6.66
CA VAL A 83 4.30 -3.71 -6.88
C VAL A 83 3.65 -4.17 -5.58
N SER A 84 4.45 -4.35 -4.53
CA SER A 84 4.01 -4.82 -3.21
C SER A 84 3.14 -3.82 -2.44
N GLY A 85 3.02 -2.57 -2.92
CA GLY A 85 2.19 -1.57 -2.27
C GLY A 85 2.75 -1.10 -0.92
N ILE A 86 4.05 -1.28 -0.69
CA ILE A 86 4.73 -0.80 0.53
C ILE A 86 4.52 0.71 0.74
N TYR A 87 4.45 1.48 -0.34
CA TYR A 87 4.19 2.92 -0.29
C TYR A 87 2.71 3.27 -0.07
N THR A 88 1.78 2.42 -0.53
CA THR A 88 0.33 2.60 -0.30
C THR A 88 -0.12 2.07 1.07
N SER A 89 0.68 1.23 1.73
CA SER A 89 0.34 0.54 2.98
C SER A 89 0.49 1.38 4.25
N ARG A 90 1.13 2.56 4.21
CA ARG A 90 1.44 3.35 5.43
C ARG A 90 0.38 4.35 5.86
N LEU A 91 -0.61 4.66 5.01
CA LEU A 91 -1.73 5.52 5.39
C LEU A 91 -2.68 4.89 6.43
N ASN A 92 -2.57 3.59 6.70
CA ASN A 92 -3.33 2.91 7.76
C ASN A 92 -2.60 2.83 9.11
N VAL A 93 -1.39 3.40 9.25
CA VAL A 93 -0.64 3.41 10.52
C VAL A 93 -0.47 4.83 11.09
N GLU A 94 -0.54 5.88 10.27
CA GLU A 94 -0.18 7.25 10.70
C GLU A 94 -1.33 8.12 11.22
N THR A 95 -2.58 7.63 11.30
CA THR A 95 -3.70 8.30 11.99
C THR A 95 -3.94 7.83 13.43
N ALA A 96 -3.12 6.90 13.95
CA ALA A 96 -3.22 6.40 15.33
C ALA A 96 -2.00 6.73 16.22
N GLY A 97 -1.08 7.58 15.77
CA GLY A 97 0.24 7.69 16.41
C GLY A 97 0.85 9.08 16.46
N LYS A 98 0.09 10.14 16.74
CA LYS A 98 0.68 11.36 17.32
C LYS A 98 0.80 11.22 18.84
N SER A 99 1.56 10.22 19.27
CA SER A 99 2.28 10.24 20.54
C SER A 99 3.32 9.12 20.57
N SER A 100 4.55 9.50 20.88
CA SER A 100 5.67 8.66 21.28
C SER A 100 6.52 8.01 20.18
N SER A 101 7.64 8.68 19.91
CA SER A 101 8.98 8.12 19.71
C SER A 101 9.15 6.58 19.75
N ASN A 102 9.92 6.08 18.77
CA ASN A 102 10.58 4.76 18.70
C ASN A 102 9.82 3.66 17.94
N ALA A 103 9.83 3.73 16.60
CA ALA A 103 9.65 2.56 15.75
C ALA A 103 10.96 1.78 15.64
N GLN A 104 11.36 1.10 16.72
CA GLN A 104 12.31 -0.01 16.61
C GLN A 104 11.59 -1.20 15.99
N ALA A 105 12.26 -1.82 15.01
CA ALA A 105 11.83 -3.04 14.36
C ALA A 105 11.46 -4.11 15.39
N ARG A 106 10.19 -4.53 15.40
CA ARG A 106 9.77 -5.73 16.11
C ARG A 106 10.18 -6.94 15.29
N ALA A 107 11.43 -7.37 15.44
CA ALA A 107 11.76 -8.78 15.27
C ALA A 107 11.06 -9.55 16.40
N ALA A 108 10.48 -10.70 16.04
CA ALA A 108 9.74 -11.56 16.95
C ALA A 108 10.55 -11.83 18.24
N GLY A 109 9.89 -11.65 19.39
CA GLY A 109 10.52 -11.73 20.70
C GLY A 109 11.12 -13.09 20.97
N ILE A 110 12.44 -13.12 21.08
CA ILE A 110 13.19 -14.09 21.85
C ILE A 110 14.02 -13.26 22.81
N ASN A 111 13.73 -13.37 24.11
CA ASN A 111 14.46 -12.66 25.16
C ASN A 111 15.81 -13.37 25.37
N PRO A 112 16.96 -12.72 25.09
CA PRO A 112 18.27 -13.38 25.12
C PRO A 112 18.63 -13.98 26.49
N GLN A 113 18.08 -13.39 27.56
CA GLN A 113 18.31 -13.84 28.93
C GLN A 113 17.58 -15.17 29.22
N GLU A 114 16.35 -15.31 28.74
CA GLU A 114 15.56 -16.55 28.89
C GLU A 114 16.19 -17.70 28.10
N THR A 115 16.76 -17.42 26.92
CA THR A 115 17.50 -18.44 26.17
C THR A 115 18.79 -18.88 26.86
N ALA A 116 19.49 -17.96 27.52
CA ALA A 116 20.71 -18.28 28.25
C ALA A 116 20.43 -19.12 29.51
N ASP A 117 19.37 -18.77 30.25
CA ASP A 117 18.95 -19.51 31.44
C ASP A 117 18.38 -20.90 31.08
N ALA A 118 17.65 -21.02 29.96
CA ALA A 118 17.17 -22.30 29.44
C ALA A 118 18.34 -23.21 29.02
N PHE A 119 19.38 -22.65 28.39
CA PHE A 119 20.56 -23.41 27.97
C PHE A 119 21.38 -23.90 29.18
N LYS A 120 21.53 -23.05 30.21
CA LYS A 120 22.23 -23.40 31.44
C LYS A 120 21.53 -24.52 32.21
N LYS A 121 20.19 -24.53 32.22
CA LYS A 121 19.36 -25.58 32.83
C LYS A 121 19.40 -26.91 32.07
N MET A 122 19.68 -26.88 30.77
CA MET A 122 19.79 -28.09 29.94
C MET A 122 21.17 -28.76 30.02
N MET A 123 22.19 -28.03 30.48
CA MET A 123 23.59 -28.48 30.58
C MET A 123 24.03 -28.81 32.02
N SER A 124 23.09 -28.82 32.98
CA SER A 124 23.25 -29.28 34.35
C SER A 124 22.45 -30.56 34.57
#